data_AF-A0A521S9M7-F1
#
_entry.id   AF-A0A521S9M7-F1
#
_cell.length_a   1.000
_cell.length_b   1.000
_cell.length_c   1.000
_cell.angle_alpha   90.00
_cell.angle_beta   90.00
_cell.angle_gamma   90.00
#
_symmetry.space_group_name_H-M   'P 1'
#
loop_
_entity.id
_entity.type
_entity.pdbx_description
1 polymer ?
#
loop_
_entity_poly.entity_id
_entity_poly.type
_entity_poly.pdbx_seq_one_letter_code
_entity_poly.pdbx_strand_id
1 'polypeptide(L)'
;MDCVFCKIAKGEAPAHKIWEDERYLAFLSIFPNTEGFSVVIPKKHYPSYAFDLPDAVLHGLVQAASRTAKLLDLKLEDVGRTGMIFEGFGVDHVHAKLFPMHGTKGPEWKPMKSNVNKYFNTYEGYISSHDHVRADDGKLAELARRISGK
;
A
#
# COMPACT_ATOMS: atom_id res chain seq x y z
N MET A 1 -8.94 -23.42 -1.72
CA MET A 1 -8.73 -22.07 -1.15
C MET A 1 -9.65 -21.12 -1.88
N ASP A 2 -10.59 -20.49 -1.16
CA ASP A 2 -11.51 -19.51 -1.75
C ASP A 2 -10.91 -18.11 -1.64
N CYS A 3 -9.95 -17.80 -2.53
CA CYS A 3 -9.28 -16.50 -2.58
C CYS A 3 -9.76 -15.73 -3.81
N VAL A 4 -10.40 -14.57 -3.60
CA VAL A 4 -10.90 -13.72 -4.68
C VAL A 4 -9.78 -13.22 -5.60
N PHE A 5 -8.59 -12.94 -5.06
CA PHE A 5 -7.44 -12.50 -5.86
C PHE A 5 -6.85 -13.63 -6.72
N CYS A 6 -6.90 -14.88 -6.26
CA CYS A 6 -6.57 -16.03 -7.11
C CYS A 6 -7.56 -16.16 -8.28
N LYS A 7 -8.86 -15.98 -8.03
CA LYS A 7 -9.88 -16.01 -9.08
C LYS A 7 -9.64 -14.88 -10.10
N ILE A 8 -9.35 -13.67 -9.64
CA ILE A 8 -8.97 -12.54 -10.50
C ILE A 8 -7.71 -12.84 -11.32
N ALA A 9 -6.65 -13.35 -10.68
CA ALA A 9 -5.39 -13.68 -11.34
C ALA A 9 -5.55 -14.74 -12.45
N LYS A 10 -6.50 -15.67 -12.28
CA LYS A 10 -6.86 -16.70 -13.28
C LYS A 10 -7.88 -16.24 -14.31
N GLY A 11 -8.48 -15.06 -14.16
CA GLY A 11 -9.58 -14.59 -15.01
C GLY A 11 -10.93 -15.24 -14.73
N GLU A 12 -11.09 -15.89 -13.58
CA GLU A 12 -12.35 -16.52 -13.12
C GLU A 12 -13.30 -15.51 -12.45
N ALA A 13 -12.80 -14.31 -12.11
CA ALA A 13 -13.58 -13.20 -11.57
C ALA A 13 -13.28 -11.91 -12.36
N PRO A 14 -14.26 -11.00 -12.51
CA PRO A 14 -14.06 -9.75 -13.23
C PRO A 14 -13.08 -8.84 -12.49
N ALA A 15 -12.24 -8.12 -13.24
CA ALA A 15 -11.36 -7.09 -12.72
C ALA A 15 -11.05 -6.04 -13.80
N HIS A 16 -10.98 -4.79 -13.39
CA HIS A 16 -10.51 -3.70 -14.25
C HIS A 16 -8.99 -3.62 -14.15
N LYS A 17 -8.31 -4.45 -14.95
CA LYS A 17 -6.84 -4.54 -14.99
C LYS A 17 -6.24 -3.25 -15.57
N ILE A 18 -5.15 -2.77 -14.97
CA ILE A 18 -4.43 -1.58 -15.42
C ILE A 18 -2.98 -1.86 -15.80
N TRP A 19 -2.41 -2.96 -15.30
CA TRP A 19 -1.05 -3.40 -15.63
C TRP A 19 -0.90 -4.88 -15.26
N GLU A 20 -0.14 -5.66 -16.05
CA GLU A 20 0.25 -7.01 -15.69
C GLU A 20 1.57 -7.42 -16.32
N ASP A 21 2.27 -8.36 -15.69
CA ASP A 21 3.36 -9.12 -16.29
C ASP A 21 3.16 -10.62 -16.04
N GLU A 22 4.19 -11.43 -16.27
CA GLU A 22 4.12 -12.88 -16.05
C GLU A 22 3.78 -13.26 -14.60
N ARG A 23 4.21 -12.46 -13.61
CA ARG A 23 4.17 -12.81 -12.19
C ARG A 23 3.23 -11.94 -11.37
N TYR A 24 2.92 -10.73 -11.81
CA TYR A 24 2.18 -9.73 -11.06
C TYR A 24 1.01 -9.16 -11.87
N LEU A 25 0.00 -8.68 -11.16
CA LEU A 25 -1.21 -8.11 -11.73
C LEU A 25 -1.63 -6.90 -10.90
N ALA A 26 -2.00 -5.81 -11.57
CA ALA A 26 -2.60 -4.63 -10.97
C ALA A 26 -3.99 -4.36 -11.54
N PHE A 27 -4.94 -4.06 -10.67
CA PHE A 27 -6.32 -3.76 -11.02
C PHE A 27 -6.93 -2.73 -10.07
N LEU A 28 -7.97 -2.02 -10.54
CA LEU A 28 -8.69 -1.05 -9.72
C LEU A 28 -9.51 -1.75 -8.64
N SER A 29 -9.53 -1.18 -7.42
CA SER A 29 -10.43 -1.65 -6.37
C SER A 29 -11.87 -1.28 -6.73
N ILE A 30 -12.80 -2.19 -6.46
CA ILE A 30 -14.26 -1.89 -6.51
C ILE A 30 -14.72 -1.07 -5.30
N PHE A 31 -13.87 -0.94 -4.27
CA PHE A 31 -14.10 -0.10 -3.09
C PHE A 31 -12.96 0.94 -3.00
N PRO A 32 -12.89 1.92 -3.92
CA PRO A 32 -11.84 2.93 -3.91
C PRO A 32 -12.10 3.98 -2.83
N ASN A 33 -11.04 4.49 -2.21
CA ASN A 33 -11.09 5.69 -1.34
C ASN A 33 -10.51 6.94 -2.02
N THR A 34 -9.99 6.79 -3.24
CA THR A 34 -9.57 7.88 -4.14
C THR A 34 -9.61 7.38 -5.58
N GLU A 35 -9.68 8.27 -6.56
CA GLU A 35 -9.67 7.88 -7.97
C GLU A 35 -8.36 7.17 -8.33
N GLY A 36 -8.44 6.12 -9.15
CA GLY A 36 -7.28 5.29 -9.48
C GLY A 36 -6.76 4.40 -8.35
N PHE A 37 -7.43 4.33 -7.18
CA PHE A 37 -7.04 3.43 -6.11
C PHE A 37 -6.98 1.98 -6.61
N SER A 38 -5.80 1.38 -6.48
CA SER A 38 -5.46 0.13 -7.15
C SER A 38 -4.87 -0.89 -6.20
N VAL A 39 -4.97 -2.15 -6.56
CA VAL A 39 -4.39 -3.28 -5.84
C VAL A 39 -3.39 -3.98 -6.77
N VAL A 40 -2.17 -4.21 -6.28
CA VAL A 40 -1.12 -4.95 -6.98
C VAL A 40 -0.86 -6.24 -6.23
N ILE A 41 -0.93 -7.37 -6.93
CA ILE A 41 -0.81 -8.72 -6.36
C ILE A 41 0.23 -9.55 -7.13
N PRO A 42 0.89 -10.53 -6.48
CA PRO A 42 1.43 -11.66 -7.20
C PRO A 42 0.29 -12.52 -7.77
N LYS A 43 0.47 -13.07 -8.96
CA LYS A 43 -0.47 -14.03 -9.57
C LYS A 43 -0.49 -15.35 -8.80
N LYS A 44 0.66 -15.76 -8.26
CA LYS A 44 0.76 -16.87 -7.30
C LYS A 44 0.25 -16.42 -5.93
N HIS A 45 -0.48 -17.31 -5.28
CA HIS A 45 -0.96 -17.09 -3.92
C HIS A 45 0.19 -17.11 -2.89
N TYR A 46 0.18 -16.12 -1.99
CA TYR A 46 0.97 -16.07 -0.77
C TYR A 46 0.12 -15.47 0.36
N PRO A 47 0.33 -15.86 1.63
CA PRO A 47 -0.36 -15.26 2.78
C PRO A 47 -0.27 -13.74 2.80
N SER A 48 -1.24 -13.08 3.42
CA SER A 48 -1.37 -11.62 3.33
C SER A 48 -0.29 -10.78 4.02
N TYR A 49 0.48 -11.36 4.94
CA TYR A 49 1.53 -10.63 5.65
C TYR A 49 2.81 -10.53 4.81
N ALA A 50 3.10 -9.32 4.34
CA ALA A 50 4.17 -9.06 3.37
C ALA A 50 5.58 -9.40 3.88
N PHE A 51 5.80 -9.34 5.19
CA PHE A 51 7.12 -9.54 5.80
C PHE A 51 7.44 -11.01 6.13
N ASP A 52 6.51 -11.94 5.93
CA ASP A 52 6.75 -13.39 5.98
C ASP A 52 7.07 -13.99 4.60
N LEU A 53 7.08 -13.15 3.56
CA LEU A 53 7.36 -13.60 2.20
C LEU A 53 8.85 -13.86 1.98
N PRO A 54 9.22 -14.74 1.04
CA PRO A 54 10.57 -14.75 0.52
C PRO A 54 10.95 -13.38 -0.07
N ASP A 55 12.16 -12.90 0.20
CA ASP A 55 12.65 -11.58 -0.25
C ASP A 55 12.40 -11.32 -1.74
N ALA A 56 12.63 -12.32 -2.59
CA ALA A 56 12.41 -12.20 -4.04
C ALA A 56 10.96 -11.85 -4.39
N VAL A 57 9.98 -12.38 -3.64
CA VAL A 57 8.55 -12.12 -3.85
C VAL A 57 8.21 -10.71 -3.40
N LEU A 58 8.67 -10.30 -2.22
CA LEU A 58 8.45 -8.96 -1.66
C LEU A 58 9.07 -7.88 -2.57
N HIS A 59 10.34 -8.05 -2.96
CA HIS A 59 11.03 -7.13 -3.87
C HIS A 59 10.32 -7.00 -5.21
N GLY A 60 9.94 -8.12 -5.82
CA GLY A 60 9.21 -8.08 -7.09
C GLY A 60 7.83 -7.43 -6.95
N LEU A 61 7.14 -7.61 -5.82
CA LEU A 61 5.85 -6.96 -5.55
C LEU A 61 6.01 -5.44 -5.42
N VAL A 62 7.04 -4.97 -4.70
CA VAL A 62 7.37 -3.54 -4.60
C VAL A 62 7.75 -2.95 -5.96
N GLN A 63 8.49 -3.68 -6.79
CA GLN A 63 8.81 -3.26 -8.16
C GLN A 63 7.56 -3.15 -9.05
N ALA A 64 6.66 -4.13 -8.97
CA ALA A 64 5.38 -4.09 -9.67
C ALA A 64 4.54 -2.88 -9.21
N ALA A 65 4.42 -2.68 -7.90
CA ALA A 65 3.73 -1.53 -7.32
C ALA A 65 4.33 -0.20 -7.76
N SER A 66 5.66 -0.09 -7.82
CA SER A 66 6.37 1.09 -8.33
C SER A 66 6.04 1.38 -9.80
N ARG A 67 6.04 0.36 -10.67
CA ARG A 67 5.67 0.50 -12.08
C ARG A 67 4.22 0.96 -12.23
N THR A 68 3.30 0.37 -11.47
CA THR A 68 1.88 0.76 -11.49
C THR A 68 1.69 2.17 -10.95
N ALA A 69 2.37 2.57 -9.88
CA ALA A 69 2.34 3.93 -9.35
C ALA A 69 2.81 4.96 -10.39
N LYS A 70 3.89 4.68 -11.13
CA LYS A 70 4.36 5.55 -12.22
C LYS A 70 3.38 5.65 -13.38
N LEU A 71 2.63 4.58 -13.67
CA LEU A 71 1.56 4.63 -14.65
C LEU A 71 0.41 5.55 -14.16
N LEU A 72 0.02 5.44 -12.89
CA LEU A 72 -1.00 6.30 -12.27
C LEU A 72 -0.57 7.78 -12.30
N ASP A 73 0.64 8.10 -11.82
CA ASP A 73 1.21 9.45 -11.83
C ASP A 73 1.27 10.06 -13.26
N LEU A 74 1.53 9.23 -14.28
CA LEU A 74 1.60 9.66 -15.67
C LEU A 74 0.23 9.92 -16.29
N LYS A 75 -0.77 9.10 -15.93
CA LYS A 75 -2.08 9.08 -16.60
C LYS A 75 -3.15 9.91 -15.90
N LEU A 76 -3.00 10.18 -14.60
CA LEU A 76 -3.89 11.06 -13.85
C LEU A 76 -3.31 12.48 -13.86
N GLU A 77 -4.11 13.44 -14.32
CA GLU A 77 -3.60 14.76 -14.69
C GLU A 77 -3.01 15.54 -13.51
N ASP A 78 -3.55 15.37 -12.31
CA ASP A 78 -3.25 16.13 -11.09
C ASP A 78 -2.48 15.32 -10.02
N VAL A 79 -2.16 14.06 -10.33
CA VAL A 79 -1.38 13.19 -9.43
C VAL A 79 0.11 13.37 -9.69
N GLY A 80 0.82 13.89 -8.70
CA GLY A 80 2.28 13.98 -8.72
C GLY A 80 2.96 12.84 -7.97
N ARG A 81 2.23 12.16 -7.09
CA ARG A 81 2.73 11.10 -6.21
C ARG A 81 1.64 10.07 -5.93
N THR A 82 2.03 8.81 -5.83
CA THR A 82 1.17 7.71 -5.40
C THR A 82 1.76 7.06 -4.14
N GLY A 83 0.95 6.93 -3.10
CA GLY A 83 1.30 6.20 -1.88
C GLY A 83 1.15 4.68 -2.03
N MET A 84 1.88 3.92 -1.24
CA MET A 84 1.82 2.46 -1.20
C MET A 84 1.56 1.98 0.22
N ILE A 85 0.65 1.01 0.39
CA ILE A 85 0.27 0.44 1.68
C ILE A 85 0.29 -1.09 1.60
N PHE A 86 0.96 -1.71 2.56
CA PHE A 86 0.77 -3.12 2.92
C PHE A 86 0.01 -3.18 4.25
N GLU A 87 -1.15 -3.81 4.26
CA GLU A 87 -2.01 -3.93 5.45
C GLU A 87 -2.26 -5.39 5.82
N GLY A 88 -2.76 -6.19 4.87
CA GLY A 88 -2.85 -7.64 5.01
C GLY A 88 -4.11 -8.21 5.69
N PHE A 89 -5.04 -7.38 6.20
CA PHE A 89 -6.21 -7.90 6.94
C PHE A 89 -7.50 -8.10 6.12
N GLY A 90 -7.63 -7.49 4.93
CA GLY A 90 -8.88 -7.56 4.15
C GLY A 90 -9.05 -8.83 3.31
N VAL A 91 -7.98 -9.29 2.68
CA VAL A 91 -7.95 -10.52 1.86
C VAL A 91 -6.68 -11.27 2.21
N ASP A 92 -6.81 -12.55 2.54
CA ASP A 92 -5.65 -13.43 2.72
C ASP A 92 -5.04 -13.74 1.35
N HIS A 93 -4.26 -12.80 0.83
CA HIS A 93 -3.39 -12.87 -0.35
C HIS A 93 -2.57 -11.59 -0.38
N VAL A 94 -1.25 -11.63 -0.31
CA VAL A 94 -0.45 -10.39 -0.20
C VAL A 94 -0.74 -9.40 -1.32
N HIS A 95 -0.94 -8.13 -0.96
CA HIS A 95 -1.27 -7.09 -1.93
C HIS A 95 -0.77 -5.72 -1.50
N ALA A 96 -0.20 -4.98 -2.44
CA ALA A 96 0.10 -3.56 -2.28
C ALA A 96 -1.12 -2.75 -2.72
N LYS A 97 -1.64 -1.91 -1.82
CA LYS A 97 -2.65 -0.90 -2.17
C LYS A 97 -1.93 0.36 -2.64
N LEU A 98 -2.33 0.89 -3.78
CA LEU A 98 -1.82 2.15 -4.34
C LEU A 98 -2.86 3.25 -4.17
N PHE A 99 -2.43 4.37 -3.61
CA PHE A 99 -3.26 5.54 -3.32
C PHE A 99 -2.74 6.74 -4.11
N PRO A 100 -3.30 7.04 -5.29
CA PRO A 100 -3.00 8.26 -6.03
C PRO A 100 -3.30 9.50 -5.18
N MET A 101 -2.31 10.37 -4.99
CA MET A 101 -2.48 11.60 -4.24
C MET A 101 -2.85 12.71 -5.21
N HIS A 102 -4.15 12.85 -5.47
CA HIS A 102 -4.72 13.92 -6.30
C HIS A 102 -4.35 15.32 -5.78
N GLY A 103 -4.20 16.27 -6.69
CA GLY A 103 -3.77 17.65 -6.40
C GLY A 103 -2.30 17.82 -5.99
N THR A 104 -1.48 16.77 -6.04
CA THR A 104 -0.06 16.83 -5.62
C THR A 104 0.90 17.19 -6.75
N LYS A 105 0.43 17.22 -7.99
CA LYS A 105 1.25 17.63 -9.13
C LYS A 105 1.51 19.13 -9.08
N GLY A 106 2.78 19.48 -9.20
CA GLY A 106 3.22 20.87 -9.17
C GLY A 106 4.71 20.98 -9.52
N PRO A 107 5.18 22.20 -9.83
CA PRO A 107 6.55 22.42 -10.28
C PRO A 107 7.58 22.27 -9.15
N GLU A 108 7.17 22.45 -7.89
CA GLU A 108 8.06 22.45 -6.73
C GLU A 108 7.51 21.57 -5.61
N TRP A 109 8.42 21.02 -4.80
CA TRP A 109 8.04 20.30 -3.60
C TRP A 109 7.57 21.28 -2.51
N LYS A 110 6.44 20.97 -1.88
CA LYS A 110 5.96 21.67 -0.69
C LYS A 110 5.48 20.66 0.37
N PRO A 111 5.66 20.95 1.67
CA PRO A 111 5.12 20.10 2.71
C PRO A 111 3.59 20.15 2.69
N MET A 112 2.96 18.98 2.77
CA MET A 112 1.53 18.85 3.00
C MET A 112 1.35 18.09 4.32
N LYS A 113 0.80 18.77 5.32
CA LYS A 113 0.59 18.20 6.65
C LYS A 113 -0.89 17.97 6.90
N SER A 114 -1.20 16.82 7.47
CA SER A 114 -2.54 16.56 7.99
C SER A 114 -2.83 17.50 9.16
N ASN A 115 -4.08 17.92 9.30
CA ASN A 115 -4.59 18.61 10.49
C ASN A 115 -5.18 17.62 11.53
N VAL A 116 -5.12 16.32 11.25
CA VAL A 116 -5.57 15.25 12.13
C VAL A 116 -4.40 14.77 12.98
N ASN A 117 -4.56 14.82 14.30
CA ASN A 117 -3.63 14.22 15.25
C ASN A 117 -4.29 13.04 15.94
N LYS A 118 -3.80 11.82 15.74
CA LYS A 118 -4.38 10.62 16.37
C LYS A 118 -3.32 9.57 16.68
N TYR A 119 -3.45 8.99 17.87
CA TYR A 119 -2.65 7.87 18.36
C TYR A 119 -3.53 6.64 18.54
N PHE A 120 -3.05 5.48 18.09
CA PHE A 120 -3.75 4.21 18.19
C PHE A 120 -3.14 3.39 19.32
N ASN A 121 -3.92 3.03 20.34
CA ASN A 121 -3.49 2.05 21.35
C ASN A 121 -3.67 0.61 20.85
N THR A 122 -4.70 0.40 20.03
CA THR A 122 -5.07 -0.89 19.43
C THR A 122 -5.32 -0.65 17.95
N TYR A 123 -5.03 -1.65 17.11
CA TYR A 123 -5.33 -1.57 15.68
C TYR A 123 -6.83 -1.38 15.45
N GLU A 124 -7.22 -0.35 14.69
CA GLU A 124 -8.62 0.02 14.46
C GLU A 124 -9.16 -0.43 13.09
N GLY A 125 -8.42 -1.28 12.36
CA GLY A 125 -8.82 -1.73 11.02
C GLY A 125 -8.38 -0.82 9.87
N TYR A 126 -7.49 0.15 10.15
CA TYR A 126 -6.80 0.93 9.11
C TYR A 126 -5.44 1.44 9.63
N ILE A 127 -4.57 1.82 8.70
CA ILE A 127 -3.32 2.53 9.02
C ILE A 127 -3.39 3.96 8.49
N SER A 128 -2.64 4.86 9.12
CA SER A 128 -2.52 6.25 8.68
C SER A 128 -1.09 6.75 8.79
N SER A 129 -0.76 7.74 7.97
CA SER A 129 0.51 8.47 8.00
C SER A 129 0.40 9.83 8.70
N HIS A 130 -0.71 10.13 9.38
CA HIS A 130 -0.84 11.37 10.14
C HIS A 130 0.00 11.33 11.43
N ASP A 131 0.40 12.50 11.90
CA ASP A 131 1.17 12.63 13.14
C ASP A 131 0.26 12.57 14.38
N HIS A 132 0.89 12.65 15.55
CA HIS A 132 0.25 12.95 16.83
C HIS A 132 1.11 13.98 17.58
N VAL A 133 0.80 14.27 18.84
CA VAL A 133 1.65 15.14 19.67
C VAL A 133 3.05 14.54 19.84
N ARG A 134 4.08 15.40 19.95
CA ARG A 134 5.47 14.97 20.16
C ARG A 134 5.57 14.09 21.42
N ALA A 135 6.17 12.91 21.26
CA ALA A 135 6.43 12.01 22.38
C ALA A 135 7.61 12.49 23.26
N ASP A 136 7.66 11.98 24.48
CA ASP A 136 8.77 12.23 25.41
C ASP A 136 10.04 11.48 24.97
N ASP A 137 11.18 12.18 24.93
CA ASP A 137 12.44 11.62 24.42
C ASP A 137 13.00 10.50 25.32
N GLY A 138 12.78 10.60 26.63
CA GLY A 138 13.17 9.56 27.59
C GLY A 138 12.41 8.26 27.33
N LYS A 139 11.09 8.35 27.15
CA LYS A 139 10.23 7.22 26.77
C LYS A 139 10.60 6.64 25.41
N LEU A 140 10.92 7.48 24.42
CA LEU A 140 11.39 7.02 23.10
C LEU A 140 12.71 6.27 23.20
N ALA A 141 13.66 6.75 24.01
CA ALA A 141 14.95 6.09 24.22
C ALA A 141 14.82 4.73 24.93
N GLU A 142 13.92 4.63 25.92
CA GLU A 142 13.58 3.35 26.55
C GLU A 142 12.93 2.38 25.56
N LEU A 143 11.96 2.84 24.78
CA LEU A 143 11.27 2.03 23.78
C LEU A 143 12.25 1.52 22.71
N ALA A 144 13.17 2.37 22.23
CA ALA A 144 14.18 1.99 21.25
C ALA A 144 15.13 0.90 21.76
N ARG A 145 15.58 1.01 23.03
CA ARG A 145 16.39 -0.05 23.69
C ARG A 145 15.64 -1.37 23.74
N ARG A 146 14.38 -1.33 24.22
CA ARG A 146 13.51 -2.50 24.29
C ARG A 146 13.31 -3.19 22.93
N ILE A 147 13.04 -2.42 21.87
CA ILE A 147 12.82 -2.98 20.52
C ILE A 147 14.12 -3.55 19.93
N SER A 148 15.25 -2.86 20.12
CA SER A 148 16.54 -3.29 19.56
C SER A 148 17.23 -4.40 20.34
N GLY A 149 16.69 -4.80 21.50
CA GLY A 149 17.29 -5.80 22.38
C GLY A 149 18.61 -5.33 23.01
N LYS A 150 18.80 -4.01 23.14
CA LYS A 150 20.00 -3.37 23.73
C LYS A 150 19.74 -2.85 25.13
#